data_AF-W0BFX6-F1
#
_entry.id   AF-W0BFX6-F1
#
_cell.length_a   1.000
_cell.length_b   1.000
_cell.length_c   1.000
_cell.angle_alpha   90.00
_cell.angle_beta   90.00
_cell.angle_gamma   90.00
#
_symmetry.space_group_name_H-M   'P 1'
#
loop_
_entity.id
_entity.type
_entity.pdbx_description
1 polymer ?
#
loop_
_entity_poly.entity_id
_entity_poly.type
_entity_poly.pdbx_seq_one_letter_code
_entity_poly.pdbx_strand_id
1 'polypeptide(L)' 'MITLDLLKSHPDCIPTLAKIWFDVLGKIWLPEIPIKQVEQRFHEHLNDDIVVANVVKQRQE' A
#
# COMPACT_ATOMS: atom_id res chain seq x y z
N MET A 1 -2.93 5.55 -16.89
CA MET A 1 -2.73 4.69 -15.70
C MET A 1 -3.79 5.11 -14.68
N ILE A 2 -4.96 4.47 -14.69
CA ILE A 2 -6.21 5.02 -14.08
C ILE A 2 -6.43 4.53 -12.63
N THR A 3 -5.65 3.58 -12.14
CA THR A 3 -5.96 2.84 -10.90
C THR A 3 -5.36 3.41 -9.61
N LEU A 4 -4.29 4.22 -9.67
CA LEU A 4 -3.63 4.75 -8.47
C LEU A 4 -4.14 6.14 -8.06
N ASP A 5 -4.50 7.03 -8.99
CA ASP A 5 -4.97 8.38 -8.65
C ASP A 5 -6.25 8.38 -7.81
N LEU A 6 -7.19 7.47 -8.12
CA LEU A 6 -8.39 7.29 -7.33
C LEU A 6 -8.07 6.79 -5.92
N LEU A 7 -7.11 5.87 -5.79
CA LEU A 7 -6.68 5.33 -4.51
C LEU A 7 -5.90 6.38 -3.69
N LYS A 8 -5.10 7.24 -4.35
CA LYS A 8 -4.39 8.37 -3.71
C LYS A 8 -5.36 9.38 -3.13
N SER A 9 -6.52 9.55 -3.77
CA SER A 9 -7.60 10.43 -3.31
C SER A 9 -8.45 9.82 -2.18
N HIS A 10 -8.37 8.50 -1.99
CA HIS A 10 -9.16 7.73 -1.02
C HIS A 10 -8.30 6.70 -0.27
N PRO A 11 -7.28 7.13 0.49
CA PRO A 11 -6.45 6.22 1.28
C PRO A 11 -7.26 5.44 2.34
N ASP A 12 -8.42 5.96 2.75
CA ASP A 12 -9.36 5.30 3.66
C ASP A 12 -9.93 3.98 3.12
N CYS A 13 -9.80 3.74 1.81
CA CYS A 13 -10.21 2.48 1.19
C CYS A 13 -9.17 1.35 1.38
N ILE A 14 -7.93 1.67 1.79
CA ILE A 14 -6.84 0.69 1.92
C ILE A 14 -7.18 -0.46 2.89
N PRO A 15 -7.73 -0.23 4.09
CA PRO A 15 -8.11 -1.32 5.01
C PRO A 15 -9.12 -2.29 4.37
N THR A 16 -10.08 -1.77 3.60
CA THR A 16 -11.06 -2.59 2.90
C THR A 16 -10.40 -3.41 1.79
N LEU A 17 -9.48 -2.80 1.04
CA LEU A 17 -8.74 -3.47 -0.01
C LEU A 17 -7.83 -4.59 0.54
N ALA A 18 -7.13 -4.31 1.64
CA ALA A 18 -6.28 -5.29 2.31
C ALA A 18 -7.09 -6.48 2.85
N LYS A 19 -8.30 -6.22 3.36
CA LYS A 19 -9.23 -7.27 3.77
C LYS A 19 -9.67 -8.15 2.61
N ILE A 20 -10.09 -7.56 1.49
CA ILE A 20 -10.48 -8.31 0.29
C ILE A 20 -9.30 -9.18 -0.20
N TRP A 21 -8.11 -8.58 -0.30
CA TRP A 21 -6.92 -9.32 -0.71
C TRP A 21 -6.59 -10.46 0.24
N PHE A 22 -6.66 -10.23 1.55
CA PHE A 22 -6.36 -11.24 2.55
C PHE A 22 -7.40 -12.38 2.53
N ASP A 23 -8.68 -12.05 2.41
CA ASP A 23 -9.77 -13.03 2.39
C ASP A 23 -9.76 -13.91 1.13
N VAL A 24 -9.43 -13.34 -0.03
CA VAL A 24 -9.45 -14.05 -1.32
C VAL A 24 -8.14 -14.78 -1.61
N LEU A 25 -6.99 -14.15 -1.30
CA LEU A 25 -5.67 -14.64 -1.67
C LEU A 25 -4.79 -14.91 -0.45
N GLY A 26 -4.71 -13.95 0.49
CA GLY A 26 -3.78 -14.03 1.62
C GLY A 26 -3.96 -15.30 2.46
N LYS A 27 -5.19 -15.68 2.78
CA LYS A 27 -5.48 -16.90 3.56
C LYS A 27 -5.05 -18.21 2.87
N ILE A 28 -5.07 -18.24 1.54
CA ILE A 28 -4.77 -19.44 0.76
C ILE A 28 -3.27 -19.55 0.49
N TRP A 29 -2.65 -18.42 0.12
CA TRP A 29 -1.28 -18.40 -0.37
C TRP A 29 -0.26 -18.00 0.69
N LEU A 30 -0.64 -17.18 1.66
CA LEU A 30 0.25 -16.55 2.66
C LEU A 30 -0.45 -16.40 4.03
N PRO A 31 -0.93 -17.51 4.65
CA PRO A 31 -1.70 -17.45 5.90
C PRO A 31 -0.90 -16.92 7.10
N GLU A 32 0.42 -16.97 7.02
CA GLU A 32 1.35 -16.45 8.03
C GLU A 32 1.46 -14.93 8.05
N ILE A 33 1.05 -14.25 6.98
CA ILE A 33 1.11 -12.80 6.88
C ILE A 33 -0.11 -12.19 7.57
N PRO A 34 0.05 -11.37 8.62
CA PRO A 34 -1.07 -10.70 9.23
C PRO A 34 -1.62 -9.62 8.30
N ILE A 35 -2.94 -9.46 8.27
CA ILE A 35 -3.63 -8.44 7.46
C ILE A 35 -3.07 -7.01 7.67
N LYS A 36 -2.65 -6.68 8.90
CA LYS A 36 -2.02 -5.38 9.21
C LYS A 36 -0.74 -5.13 8.41
N GLN A 37 0.03 -6.17 8.12
CA GLN A 37 1.23 -6.05 7.28
C GLN A 37 0.87 -5.82 5.81
N VAL A 38 -0.26 -6.37 5.34
CA VAL A 38 -0.79 -6.11 4.00
C VAL A 38 -1.27 -4.66 3.88
N GLU A 39 -2.02 -4.17 4.87
CA GLU A 39 -2.46 -2.77 4.95
C GLU A 39 -1.29 -1.80 4.92
N GLN A 40 -0.27 -2.04 5.75
CA GLN A 40 0.94 -1.23 5.79
C GLN A 40 1.64 -1.18 4.42
N ARG A 41 1.79 -2.33 3.74
CA ARG A 41 2.39 -2.39 2.39
C ARG A 41 1.58 -1.62 1.36
N PHE A 42 0.25 -1.66 1.44
CA PHE A 42 -0.59 -0.87 0.54
C PHE A 42 -0.44 0.63 0.79
N HIS A 43 -0.31 1.05 2.05
CA HIS A 43 -0.01 2.45 2.39
C HIS A 43 1.38 2.89 1.90
N GLU A 44 2.40 2.06 2.05
CA GLU A 44 3.76 2.34 1.55
C GLU A 44 3.75 2.46 0.03
N HIS A 45 3.16 1.48 -0.66
CA HIS A 45 3.13 1.45 -2.11
C HIS A 45 2.33 2.59 -2.73
N LEU A 46 1.25 3.04 -2.06
CA LEU A 46 0.49 4.20 -2.50
C LEU A 46 1.33 5.49 -2.49
N ASN A 47 2.33 5.55 -1.61
CA ASN A 47 3.23 6.68 -1.42
C ASN A 47 4.62 6.47 -2.07
N ASP A 48 4.88 5.38 -2.78
CA ASP A 48 6.21 5.10 -3.37
C ASP A 48 6.66 6.18 -4.38
N ASP A 49 5.73 6.87 -5.06
CA ASP A 49 6.03 8.07 -5.87
C ASP A 49 6.63 9.21 -5.03
N ILE A 50 6.23 9.34 -3.76
CA ILE A 50 6.64 10.40 -2.84
C ILE A 50 7.97 10.06 -2.15
N VAL A 51 8.23 8.77 -1.89
CA VAL A 51 9.45 8.33 -1.19
C VAL A 51 10.69 8.56 -2.05
N VAL A 52 10.64 8.30 -3.36
CA VAL A 52 11.78 8.58 -4.26
C VAL A 52 12.07 10.09 -4.31
N ALA A 53 11.05 10.95 -4.27
CA ALA A 53 11.23 12.40 -4.27
C ALA A 53 11.84 12.95 -2.97
N ASN A 54 11.55 12.34 -1.82
CA ASN A 54 12.03 12.82 -0.51
C ASN A 54 13.41 12.28 -0.13
N VAL A 55 13.79 11.07 -0.56
CA VAL A 55 15.13 10.51 -0.33
C VAL A 55 16.21 11.26 -1.13
N VAL A 56 15.87 11.79 -2.30
CA VAL A 56 16.81 12.59 -3.11
C VAL A 56 17.07 13.97 -2.48
N LYS A 57 16.08 14.57 -1.80
CA LYS A 57 16.24 15.87 -1.13
C LYS A 57 17.17 15.82 0.08
N GLN A 58 17.13 14.74 0.87
CA GLN A 58 17.98 14.59 2.06
C GLN A 58 19.45 14.20 1.76
N ARG A 59 19.83 14.09 0.49
CA ARG A 59 21.21 13.81 0.04
C ARG A 59 21.90 15.04 -0.56
N GLN A 60 21.23 16.20 -0.61
CA GLN A 60 21.77 17.45 -1.16
C GLN A 60 21.84 18.61 -0.15
N GLU A 61 21.59 18.37 1.14
CA GLU A 61 21.84 19.32 2.24
C GLU A 61 23.05 18.91 3.07
#